data_AF-A0A4V4HBT8-F1
#
_entry.id   AF-A0A4V4HBT8-F1
#
_cell.length_a   1.000
_cell.length_b   1.000
_cell.length_c   1.000
_cell.angle_alpha   90.00
_cell.angle_beta   90.00
_cell.angle_gamma   90.00
#
_symmetry.space_group_name_H-M   'P 1'
#
loop_
_entity.id
_entity.type
_entity.pdbx_description
1 polymer ?
#
loop_
_entity_poly.entity_id
_entity_poly.type
_entity_poly.pdbx_seq_one_letter_code
_entity_poly.pdbx_strand_id
1 'polypeptide(L)'
;MYLSCKLQDLDIAQVDMNKLIESSGKLFIYAATLVKYICDPDFPDLASYKVQEMTSMGSSPNRNQTQDLDELYATILKKAIPERLTPGQRKNYLGIIHTIITAGRPLTCSIISELLGMQQNLVEATISRMQSVLYVSDHLIYTFHASFADYIIRMFQKLSAD
;
A
#
# COMPACT_ATOMS: atom_id res chain seq x y z
N MET A 1 21.66 0.75 -3.56
CA MET A 1 22.18 1.15 -2.22
C MET A 1 21.09 1.17 -1.16
N TYR A 2 19.97 1.90 -1.33
CA TYR A 2 18.91 1.98 -0.31
C TYR A 2 18.30 0.61 0.07
N LEU A 3 17.79 -0.15 -0.91
CA LEU A 3 17.17 -1.46 -0.67
C LEU A 3 18.13 -2.45 -0.01
N SER A 4 19.35 -2.57 -0.55
CA SER A 4 20.37 -3.48 -0.03
C SER A 4 20.71 -3.19 1.43
N CYS A 5 20.67 -1.92 1.86
CA CYS A 5 20.89 -1.54 3.26
C CYS A 5 19.66 -1.82 4.14
N LYS A 6 18.46 -1.51 3.65
CA LYS A 6 17.22 -1.65 4.45
C LYS A 6 16.72 -3.08 4.57
N LEU A 7 17.13 -3.97 3.66
CA LEU A 7 16.71 -5.38 3.63
C LEU A 7 17.87 -6.33 3.94
N GLN A 8 18.99 -5.82 4.45
CA GLN A 8 20.21 -6.60 4.69
C GLN A 8 20.00 -7.77 5.66
N ASP A 9 19.05 -7.65 6.59
CA ASP A 9 18.79 -8.64 7.65
C ASP A 9 17.86 -9.78 7.19
N LEU A 10 17.35 -9.75 5.94
CA LEU A 10 16.31 -10.67 5.45
C LEU A 10 16.81 -11.87 4.63
N ASP A 11 18.13 -12.12 4.58
CA ASP A 11 18.77 -13.21 3.80
C ASP A 11 18.18 -13.38 2.38
N ILE A 12 18.02 -12.26 1.66
CA ILE A 12 17.41 -12.23 0.33
C ILE A 12 18.45 -12.68 -0.71
N ALA A 13 18.10 -13.67 -1.53
CA ALA A 13 18.93 -14.12 -2.64
C ALA A 13 19.28 -12.96 -3.58
N GLN A 14 20.53 -12.88 -4.05
CA GLN A 14 21.02 -11.78 -4.88
C GLN A 14 20.17 -11.56 -6.14
N VAL A 15 19.63 -12.63 -6.73
CA VAL A 15 18.73 -12.56 -7.89
C VAL A 15 17.44 -11.81 -7.57
N ASP A 16 16.86 -12.04 -6.39
CA ASP A 16 15.64 -11.39 -5.94
C ASP A 16 15.92 -9.94 -5.55
N MET A 17 17.03 -9.68 -4.87
CA MET A 17 17.50 -8.32 -4.58
C MET A 17 17.65 -7.49 -5.86
N ASN A 18 18.22 -8.07 -6.93
CA ASN A 18 18.37 -7.39 -8.21
C ASN A 18 17.02 -7.06 -8.85
N LYS A 19 16.05 -7.97 -8.81
CA LYS A 19 14.68 -7.71 -9.30
C LYS A 19 13.97 -6.60 -8.52
N LEU A 20 14.15 -6.56 -7.19
CA LEU A 20 13.60 -5.48 -6.36
C LEU A 20 14.24 -4.12 -6.70
N ILE A 21 15.55 -4.10 -6.99
CA ILE A 21 16.26 -2.90 -7.43
C ILE A 21 15.77 -2.45 -8.81
N GLU A 22 15.63 -3.39 -9.75
CA GLU A 22 15.17 -3.12 -11.11
C GLU A 22 13.75 -2.54 -11.11
N SER A 23 12.82 -3.17 -10.37
CA SER A 23 11.43 -2.70 -10.23
C SER A 23 11.31 -1.34 -9.55
N SER A 24 12.21 -1.00 -8.62
CA SER A 24 12.25 0.33 -8.03
C SER A 24 12.76 1.41 -8.99
N GLY A 25 13.52 1.01 -10.01
CA GLY A 25 14.13 1.91 -10.97
C GLY A 25 14.88 3.07 -10.29
N LYS A 26 14.53 4.31 -10.66
CA LYS A 26 15.08 5.54 -10.05
C LYS A 26 14.15 6.16 -8.99
N LEU A 27 13.06 5.48 -8.62
CA LEU A 27 12.02 6.02 -7.75
C LEU A 27 12.31 5.66 -6.30
N PHE A 28 12.81 6.62 -5.53
CA PHE A 28 12.97 6.44 -4.09
C PHE A 28 11.64 6.10 -3.39
N ILE A 29 10.52 6.68 -3.84
CA ILE A 29 9.18 6.42 -3.32
C ILE A 29 8.81 4.94 -3.47
N TYR A 30 9.13 4.33 -4.61
CA TYR A 30 8.91 2.90 -4.83
C TYR A 30 9.72 2.09 -3.82
N ALA A 31 11.03 2.34 -3.75
CA ALA A 31 11.93 1.60 -2.87
C ALA A 31 11.54 1.73 -1.38
N ALA A 32 11.16 2.93 -0.93
CA ALA A 32 10.73 3.19 0.44
C ALA A 32 9.40 2.50 0.77
N THR A 33 8.43 2.55 -0.14
CA THR A 33 7.13 1.87 0.02
C THR A 33 7.32 0.35 0.03
N LEU A 34 8.16 -0.18 -0.86
CA LEU A 34 8.52 -1.59 -0.94
C LEU A 34 9.14 -2.09 0.37
N VAL A 35 10.10 -1.35 0.94
CA VAL A 35 10.70 -1.68 2.24
C VAL A 35 9.63 -1.72 3.33
N LYS A 36 8.74 -0.73 3.40
CA LYS A 36 7.66 -0.73 4.41
C LYS A 36 6.68 -1.88 4.22
N TYR A 37 6.41 -2.26 2.97
CA TYR A 37 5.55 -3.39 2.68
C TYR A 37 6.17 -4.71 3.14
N ILE A 38 7.45 -4.95 2.79
CA ILE A 38 8.18 -6.17 3.15
C ILE A 38 8.44 -6.24 4.67
N CYS A 39 8.95 -5.16 5.25
CA CYS A 39 9.31 -5.04 6.67
C CYS A 39 8.13 -4.55 7.52
N ASP A 40 7.01 -5.23 7.38
CA ASP A 40 5.79 -4.96 8.14
C ASP A 40 5.96 -5.41 9.60
N PRO A 41 5.90 -4.49 10.58
CA PRO A 41 6.16 -4.82 11.98
C PRO A 41 5.07 -5.70 12.58
N ASP A 42 3.86 -5.69 12.04
CA ASP A 42 2.74 -6.51 12.53
C ASP A 42 2.88 -7.97 12.04
N PHE A 43 3.62 -8.21 10.94
CA PHE A 43 3.79 -9.51 10.28
C PHE A 43 5.21 -9.77 9.77
N PRO A 44 6.22 -9.81 10.66
CA PRO A 44 7.62 -9.98 10.26
C PRO A 44 7.90 -11.34 9.60
N ASP A 45 7.13 -12.37 9.94
CA ASP A 45 7.21 -13.73 9.39
C ASP A 45 6.80 -13.79 7.91
N LEU A 46 6.06 -12.81 7.41
CA LEU A 46 5.65 -12.72 6.01
C LEU A 46 6.69 -12.08 5.09
N ALA A 47 7.81 -11.57 5.62
CA ALA A 47 8.79 -10.83 4.83
C ALA A 47 9.31 -11.61 3.62
N SER A 48 9.71 -12.88 3.80
CA SER A 48 10.21 -13.72 2.69
C SER A 48 9.12 -13.99 1.64
N TYR A 49 7.87 -14.20 2.08
CA TYR A 49 6.74 -14.35 1.15
C TYR A 49 6.51 -13.06 0.36
N LYS A 50 6.55 -11.89 1.00
CA LYS A 50 6.38 -10.58 0.34
C LYS A 50 7.53 -10.29 -0.64
N VAL A 51 8.76 -10.69 -0.34
CA VAL A 51 9.88 -10.63 -1.30
C VAL A 51 9.54 -11.43 -2.55
N GLN A 52 9.16 -12.70 -2.41
CA GLN A 52 8.80 -13.55 -3.56
C GLN A 52 7.62 -13.01 -4.36
N GLU A 53 6.63 -12.45 -3.67
CA GLU A 53 5.47 -11.81 -4.30
C GLU A 53 5.90 -10.61 -5.17
N MET A 54 6.71 -9.72 -4.61
CA MET A 54 7.16 -8.51 -5.31
C MET A 54 8.14 -8.82 -6.45
N THR A 55 8.98 -9.86 -6.32
CA THR A 55 9.87 -10.30 -7.41
C THR A 55 9.14 -11.04 -8.53
N SER A 56 7.94 -11.57 -8.26
CA SER A 56 7.09 -12.24 -9.24
C SER A 56 6.20 -11.29 -10.05
N MET A 57 5.96 -10.07 -9.56
CA MET A 57 5.19 -9.05 -10.30
C MET A 57 5.83 -8.68 -11.65
N GLY A 58 7.16 -8.75 -11.72
CA GLY A 58 7.93 -8.49 -12.93
C GLY A 58 7.94 -7.01 -13.34
N SER A 59 9.07 -6.54 -13.85
CA SER A 59 9.16 -5.25 -14.54
C SER A 59 8.97 -5.50 -16.03
N SER A 60 7.93 -4.92 -16.62
CA SER A 60 7.76 -4.98 -18.07
C SER A 60 8.60 -3.88 -18.72
N PRO A 61 9.42 -4.18 -19.74
CA PRO A 61 10.33 -3.21 -20.35
C PRO A 61 9.62 -2.00 -20.99
N ASN A 62 8.30 -2.09 -21.21
CA ASN A 62 7.49 -1.01 -21.76
C ASN A 62 6.72 -0.19 -20.72
N ARG A 63 6.84 -0.50 -19.42
CA ARG A 63 6.16 0.27 -18.37
C ARG A 63 6.92 1.55 -18.05
N ASN A 64 6.17 2.61 -17.83
CA ASN A 64 6.72 3.83 -17.26
C ASN A 64 6.69 3.76 -15.72
N GLN A 65 7.47 4.65 -15.10
CA GLN A 65 7.61 4.74 -13.64
C GLN A 65 6.29 4.91 -12.88
N THR A 66 5.30 5.59 -13.49
CA THR A 66 3.97 5.73 -12.89
C THR A 66 3.21 4.41 -12.90
N GLN A 67 3.34 3.61 -13.96
CA GLN A 67 2.70 2.29 -14.05
C GLN A 67 3.29 1.30 -13.04
N ASP A 68 4.61 1.36 -12.81
CA ASP A 68 5.25 0.51 -11.79
C ASP A 68 4.77 0.89 -10.38
N LEU A 69 4.64 2.19 -10.07
CA LEU A 69 4.05 2.65 -8.80
C LEU A 69 2.57 2.26 -8.68
N ASP A 70 1.80 2.40 -9.75
CA ASP A 70 0.38 2.03 -9.77
C ASP A 70 0.19 0.53 -9.50
N GLU A 71 1.10 -0.32 -10.02
CA GLU A 71 1.08 -1.76 -9.76
C GLU A 71 1.49 -2.08 -8.32
N LEU A 72 2.53 -1.41 -7.78
CA LEU A 72 2.91 -1.55 -6.37
C LEU A 72 1.73 -1.21 -5.45
N TYR A 73 1.06 -0.09 -5.69
CA TYR A 73 -0.11 0.30 -4.91
C TYR A 73 -1.28 -0.67 -5.08
N ALA A 74 -1.55 -1.14 -6.31
CA ALA A 74 -2.57 -2.15 -6.58
C ALA A 74 -2.33 -3.43 -5.78
N THR A 75 -1.08 -3.91 -5.75
CA THR A 75 -0.70 -5.10 -4.97
C THR A 75 -0.91 -4.88 -3.49
N ILE A 76 -0.45 -3.75 -2.94
CA ILE A 76 -0.66 -3.41 -1.52
C ILE A 76 -2.16 -3.39 -1.18
N LEU A 77 -2.99 -2.73 -1.99
CA LEU A 77 -4.45 -2.69 -1.78
C LEU A 77 -5.09 -4.08 -1.84
N LYS A 78 -4.72 -4.87 -2.85
CA LYS A 78 -5.24 -6.23 -3.03
C LYS A 78 -4.91 -7.12 -1.84
N LYS A 79 -3.73 -6.94 -1.24
CA LYS A 79 -3.25 -7.76 -0.12
C LYS A 79 -3.74 -7.26 1.23
N ALA A 80 -3.89 -5.94 1.38
CA ALA A 80 -4.52 -5.34 2.55
C ALA A 80 -5.98 -5.79 2.70
N ILE A 81 -6.73 -5.85 1.61
CA ILE A 81 -8.16 -6.22 1.60
C ILE A 81 -8.32 -7.74 1.37
N PRO A 82 -8.77 -8.52 2.37
CA PRO A 82 -8.83 -9.98 2.22
C PRO A 82 -9.71 -10.45 1.05
N GLU A 83 -9.20 -11.41 0.28
CA GLU A 83 -9.92 -11.90 -0.91
C GLU A 83 -11.22 -12.64 -0.60
N ARG A 84 -11.34 -13.19 0.62
CA ARG A 84 -12.52 -13.91 1.12
C ARG A 84 -13.72 -13.01 1.44
N LEU A 85 -13.54 -11.69 1.43
CA LEU A 85 -14.60 -10.75 1.76
C LEU A 85 -15.66 -10.68 0.65
N THR A 86 -16.92 -10.53 1.05
CA THR A 86 -18.01 -10.27 0.11
C THR A 86 -17.80 -8.92 -0.60
N PRO A 87 -18.44 -8.69 -1.76
CA PRO A 87 -18.35 -7.39 -2.45
C PRO A 87 -18.75 -6.20 -1.55
N GLY A 88 -19.79 -6.36 -0.72
CA GLY A 88 -20.21 -5.34 0.25
C GLY A 88 -19.16 -5.07 1.32
N GLN A 89 -18.52 -6.12 1.85
CA GLN A 89 -17.42 -5.97 2.81
C GLN A 89 -16.22 -5.28 2.17
N ARG A 90 -15.82 -5.66 0.95
CA ARG A 90 -14.74 -4.99 0.20
C ARG A 90 -15.04 -3.50 -0.02
N LYS A 91 -16.30 -3.16 -0.34
CA LYS A 91 -16.74 -1.78 -0.49
C LYS A 91 -16.50 -0.95 0.78
N ASN A 92 -16.61 -1.55 1.97
CA ASN A 92 -16.33 -0.84 3.22
C ASN A 92 -14.85 -0.45 3.34
N TYR A 93 -13.92 -1.37 3.08
CA TYR A 93 -12.48 -1.08 3.10
C TYR A 93 -12.11 -0.02 2.06
N LEU A 94 -12.63 -0.15 0.84
CA LEU A 94 -12.43 0.82 -0.23
C LEU A 94 -13.02 2.18 0.14
N GLY A 95 -14.20 2.22 0.76
CA GLY A 95 -14.83 3.44 1.26
C GLY A 95 -13.98 4.14 2.31
N ILE A 96 -13.42 3.40 3.27
CA ILE A 96 -12.49 3.95 4.28
C ILE A 96 -11.28 4.60 3.62
N ILE A 97 -10.61 3.88 2.70
CA ILE A 97 -9.43 4.39 1.99
C ILE A 97 -9.79 5.63 1.16
N HIS A 98 -10.90 5.58 0.43
CA HIS A 98 -11.38 6.71 -0.36
C HIS A 98 -11.66 7.94 0.51
N THR A 99 -12.31 7.77 1.66
CA THR A 99 -12.60 8.87 2.59
C THR A 99 -11.32 9.47 3.16
N ILE A 100 -10.33 8.65 3.55
CA ILE A 100 -9.02 9.14 4.01
C ILE A 100 -8.37 10.04 2.94
N ILE A 101 -8.41 9.62 1.68
CA ILE A 101 -7.78 10.36 0.58
C ILE A 101 -8.56 11.62 0.19
N THR A 102 -9.88 11.52 0.07
CA THR A 102 -10.72 12.61 -0.45
C THR A 102 -11.06 13.68 0.58
N ALA A 103 -10.87 13.40 1.88
CA ALA A 103 -11.05 14.41 2.93
C ALA A 103 -10.16 15.66 2.73
N GLY A 104 -9.03 15.53 2.01
CA GLY A 104 -8.11 16.62 1.73
C GLY A 104 -7.36 17.16 2.96
N ARG A 105 -7.63 16.61 4.14
CA ARG A 105 -6.96 16.89 5.40
C ARG A 105 -6.88 15.61 6.25
N PRO A 106 -5.87 15.49 7.14
CA PRO A 106 -5.79 14.37 8.07
C PRO A 106 -7.03 14.29 8.96
N LEU A 107 -7.55 13.08 9.15
CA LEU A 107 -8.70 12.79 10.02
C LEU A 107 -8.32 11.72 11.04
N THR A 108 -9.09 11.63 12.12
CA THR A 108 -8.97 10.54 13.09
C THR A 108 -9.81 9.33 12.66
N CYS A 109 -9.51 8.15 13.22
CA CYS A 109 -10.34 6.96 12.99
C CYS A 109 -11.80 7.17 13.41
N SER A 110 -12.04 7.88 14.52
CA SER A 110 -13.40 8.20 15.01
C SER A 110 -14.19 9.01 13.97
N ILE A 111 -13.59 10.07 13.42
CA ILE A 111 -14.28 10.92 12.43
C ILE A 111 -14.64 10.10 11.18
N ILE A 112 -13.73 9.26 10.68
CA ILE A 112 -14.01 8.41 9.52
C ILE A 112 -15.11 7.38 9.84
N SER A 113 -15.08 6.81 11.04
CA SER A 113 -16.09 5.87 11.53
C SER A 113 -17.48 6.49 11.52
N GLU A 114 -17.60 7.72 12.03
CA GLU A 114 -18.83 8.50 12.06
C GLU A 114 -19.31 8.87 10.66
N LEU A 115 -18.40 9.38 9.80
CA LEU A 115 -18.72 9.75 8.41
C LEU A 115 -19.26 8.57 7.58
N LEU A 116 -18.78 7.36 7.86
CA LEU A 116 -19.16 6.16 7.11
C LEU A 116 -20.24 5.32 7.80
N GLY A 117 -20.63 5.66 9.03
CA GLY A 117 -21.55 4.84 9.82
C GLY A 117 -21.03 3.43 10.08
N MET A 118 -19.71 3.30 10.26
CA MET A 118 -19.01 2.02 10.48
C MET A 118 -18.46 1.92 11.90
N GLN A 119 -17.95 0.75 12.26
CA GLN A 119 -17.26 0.54 13.54
C GLN A 119 -15.81 1.03 13.45
N GLN A 120 -15.34 1.74 14.49
CA GLN A 120 -13.99 2.34 14.49
C GLN A 120 -12.89 1.29 14.36
N ASN A 121 -13.09 0.10 14.93
CA ASN A 121 -12.15 -1.02 14.82
C ASN A 121 -11.90 -1.46 13.37
N LEU A 122 -12.89 -1.31 12.47
CA LEU A 122 -12.75 -1.60 11.05
C LEU A 122 -11.85 -0.55 10.38
N VAL A 123 -11.97 0.72 10.77
CA VAL A 123 -11.13 1.82 10.29
C VAL A 123 -9.68 1.59 10.73
N GLU A 124 -9.46 1.32 12.02
CA GLU A 124 -8.14 1.02 12.58
C GLU A 124 -7.49 -0.21 11.92
N ALA A 125 -8.25 -1.30 11.76
CA ALA A 125 -7.77 -2.49 11.08
C ALA A 125 -7.41 -2.21 9.62
N THR A 126 -8.17 -1.35 8.93
CA THR A 126 -7.87 -0.93 7.55
C THR A 126 -6.54 -0.16 7.50
N ILE A 127 -6.31 0.76 8.44
CA ILE A 127 -5.08 1.57 8.49
C ILE A 127 -3.86 0.70 8.83
N SER A 128 -3.98 -0.22 9.80
CA SER A 128 -2.91 -1.17 10.15
C SER A 128 -2.48 -1.99 8.93
N ARG A 129 -3.43 -2.48 8.13
CA ARG A 129 -3.15 -3.23 6.88
C ARG A 129 -2.50 -2.38 5.77
N MET A 130 -2.52 -1.06 5.91
CA MET A 130 -2.07 -0.10 4.91
C MET A 130 -0.83 0.69 5.39
N GLN A 131 -0.12 0.20 6.41
CA GLN A 131 1.06 0.87 7.00
C GLN A 131 2.24 1.09 6.03
N SER A 132 2.22 0.45 4.85
CA SER A 132 3.20 0.74 3.80
C SER A 132 2.98 2.08 3.10
N VAL A 133 1.74 2.61 3.14
CA VAL A 133 1.32 3.83 2.44
C VAL A 133 0.63 4.86 3.34
N LEU A 134 0.13 4.44 4.49
CA LEU A 134 -0.47 5.27 5.54
C LEU A 134 0.34 5.24 6.83
N TYR A 135 0.25 6.29 7.61
CA TYR A 135 0.73 6.32 8.99
C TYR A 135 -0.18 7.15 9.89
N VAL A 136 -0.05 6.93 11.20
CA VAL A 136 -0.78 7.67 12.22
C VAL A 136 0.21 8.47 13.04
N SER A 137 -0.06 9.77 13.23
CA SER A 137 0.66 10.65 14.15
C SER A 137 -0.37 11.52 14.85
N ASP A 138 -0.27 11.67 16.17
CA ASP A 138 -1.22 12.45 16.97
C ASP A 138 -2.70 12.09 16.69
N HIS A 139 -2.98 10.79 16.56
CA HIS A 139 -4.29 10.22 16.20
C HIS A 139 -4.83 10.59 14.80
N LEU A 140 -4.08 11.35 14.01
CA LEU A 140 -4.42 11.74 12.65
C LEU A 140 -3.77 10.81 11.64
N ILE A 141 -4.52 10.49 10.59
CA ILE A 141 -4.09 9.59 9.52
C ILE A 141 -3.52 10.40 8.37
N TYR A 142 -2.35 9.99 7.91
CA TYR A 142 -1.59 10.62 6.84
C TYR A 142 -1.20 9.61 5.76
N THR A 143 -0.98 10.09 4.55
CA THR A 143 -0.32 9.33 3.48
C THR A 143 1.17 9.63 3.49
N PHE A 144 2.02 8.62 3.21
CA PHE A 144 3.47 8.87 3.07
C PHE A 144 3.78 9.75 1.86
N HIS A 145 3.06 9.56 0.76
CA HIS A 145 3.32 10.23 -0.51
C HIS A 145 2.02 10.59 -1.23
N ALA A 146 2.01 11.76 -1.88
CA ALA A 146 0.87 12.24 -2.67
C ALA A 146 0.53 11.30 -3.84
N SER A 147 1.51 10.58 -4.40
CA SER A 147 1.27 9.64 -5.51
C SER A 147 0.33 8.49 -5.14
N PHE A 148 0.25 8.10 -3.86
CA PHE A 148 -0.74 7.13 -3.41
C PHE A 148 -2.16 7.72 -3.45
N ALA A 149 -2.33 8.97 -3.01
CA ALA A 149 -3.60 9.67 -3.12
C ALA A 149 -4.04 9.82 -4.58
N ASP A 150 -3.12 10.23 -5.47
CA ASP A 150 -3.37 10.37 -6.92
C ASP A 150 -3.76 9.03 -7.56
N TYR A 151 -3.13 7.93 -7.15
CA TYR A 151 -3.50 6.59 -7.58
C TYR A 151 -4.92 6.23 -7.16
N ILE A 152 -5.28 6.42 -5.89
CA ILE A 152 -6.63 6.11 -5.37
C ILE A 152 -7.68 6.93 -6.12
N ILE A 153 -7.47 8.24 -6.29
CA ILE A 153 -8.42 9.12 -7.00
C ILE A 153 -8.66 8.62 -8.43
N ARG A 154 -7.59 8.31 -9.19
CA ARG A 154 -7.71 7.77 -10.55
C ARG A 154 -8.39 6.41 -10.59
N MET A 155 -8.12 5.54 -9.61
CA MET A 155 -8.74 4.21 -9.51
C MET A 155 -10.25 4.31 -9.32
N PHE A 156 -10.73 5.18 -8.42
CA PHE A 156 -12.16 5.36 -8.18
C PHE A 156 -12.90 6.03 -9.35
N GLN A 157 -12.24 6.93 -10.07
CA GLN A 157 -12.80 7.52 -11.29
C GLN A 157 -13.05 6.47 -12.37
N LYS A 158 -12.15 5.50 -12.55
CA LYS A 158 -12.33 4.37 -13.47
C LYS A 158 -13.50 3.48 -13.05
N LEU A 159 -13.60 3.13 -11.76
CA LEU A 159 -14.70 2.31 -11.22
C LEU A 159 -16.08 2.97 -11.33
N SER A 160 -16.15 4.29 -11.49
CA SER A 160 -17.41 5.03 -11.63
C SER A 160 -17.83 5.23 -13.09
N ALA A 161 -16.99 4.86 -14.05
CA ALA A 161 -17.23 5.00 -15.48
C ALA A 161 -17.70 3.69 -16.14
N ASP A 162 -17.72 2.58 -15.38
CA ASP A 162 -18.20 1.24 -15.76
C ASP A 162 -19.51 0.90 -15.03
#